data_AF-A0A966FW66-F1
#
_entry.id   AF-A0A966FW66-F1
#
_cell.length_a   1.000
_cell.length_b   1.000
_cell.length_c   1.000
_cell.angle_alpha   90.00
_cell.angle_beta   90.00
_cell.angle_gamma   90.00
#
_symmetry.space_group_name_H-M   'P 1'
#
loop_
_entity.id
_entity.type
_entity.pdbx_description
1 polymer ?
#
loop_
_entity_poly.entity_id
_entity_poly.type
_entity_poly.pdbx_seq_one_letter_code
_entity_poly.pdbx_strand_id
1 'polypeptide(L)'
;TALSGFTTVREAGSGPETAFALRRGTAEGLIPGPRIIAAGVPLAIIGGHGDVSGFRPEVNEVLDTGFTCTGAVECAAKVRLASQNGSDVIKITATGGVLSQQGRGLGAHFTSAEMQAIAETAHSLGLKVMAHAHGARGIEAASRAGIDTIEHGTYLDEAAARAMRENGTVLVPTLLAFQGVSERLGQGVYTPVVEAKIRAVSETAKVFMGKALEWGVPIAFGTDAGVFEHGRNAGEFALMRAQGMSDRQALASATTMAARVLGMEDEIGRLAPGYSADIIAVDGNPLEDVTVLENVDFVMVRGRVIE
;
A
#
# COMPACT_ATOMS: atom_id res chain seq x y z
N THR A 1 4.50 8.62 12.77
CA THR A 1 4.26 8.87 11.33
C THR A 1 4.41 10.33 10.95
N ALA A 2 3.56 11.25 11.44
CA ALA A 2 3.75 12.68 11.11
C ALA A 2 5.07 13.22 11.64
N LEU A 3 5.36 13.05 12.95
CA LEU A 3 6.64 13.45 13.57
C LEU A 3 7.88 12.85 12.91
N SER A 4 7.74 11.73 12.19
CA SER A 4 8.84 11.12 11.42
C SER A 4 8.88 11.61 9.96
N GLY A 5 8.32 12.78 9.68
CA GLY A 5 8.38 13.47 8.38
C GLY A 5 7.35 13.08 7.32
N PHE A 6 6.41 12.17 7.60
CA PHE A 6 5.40 11.78 6.63
C PHE A 6 4.14 12.63 6.79
N THR A 7 3.99 13.65 5.95
CA THR A 7 2.91 14.64 6.02
C THR A 7 1.61 14.18 5.36
N THR A 8 1.70 13.26 4.39
CA THR A 8 0.55 12.60 3.74
C THR A 8 0.78 11.09 3.68
N VAL A 9 -0.25 10.31 3.96
CA VAL A 9 -0.21 8.84 3.90
C VAL A 9 -1.44 8.27 3.20
N ARG A 10 -1.27 7.13 2.52
CA ARG A 10 -2.37 6.29 2.04
C ARG A 10 -2.53 5.11 2.97
N GLU A 11 -3.63 5.10 3.71
CA GLU A 11 -4.01 4.02 4.60
C GLU A 11 -4.54 2.85 3.75
N ALA A 12 -4.09 1.62 4.05
CA ALA A 12 -4.15 0.50 3.12
C ALA A 12 -5.02 -0.71 3.55
N GLY A 13 -5.84 -0.54 4.57
CA GLY A 13 -6.75 -1.53 5.13
C GLY A 13 -6.98 -1.28 6.63
N SER A 14 -8.21 -0.96 7.01
CA SER A 14 -8.60 -0.80 8.42
C SER A 14 -9.97 -1.41 8.70
N GLY A 15 -10.35 -1.46 9.98
CA GLY A 15 -11.75 -1.66 10.35
C GLY A 15 -12.65 -0.51 9.83
N PRO A 16 -13.99 -0.69 9.86
CA PRO A 16 -14.93 0.19 9.17
C PRO A 16 -14.89 1.67 9.56
N GLU A 17 -14.48 2.01 10.78
CA GLU A 17 -14.57 3.39 11.30
C GLU A 17 -13.20 4.03 11.56
N THR A 18 -12.13 3.25 11.69
CA THR A 18 -10.85 3.72 12.23
C THR A 18 -10.17 4.75 11.34
N ALA A 19 -9.92 4.42 10.07
CA ALA A 19 -9.20 5.31 9.16
C ALA A 19 -9.99 6.59 8.86
N PHE A 20 -11.32 6.50 8.74
CA PHE A 20 -12.17 7.64 8.43
C PHE A 20 -12.25 8.63 9.60
N ALA A 21 -12.39 8.13 10.84
CA ALA A 21 -12.38 8.98 12.03
C ALA A 21 -11.02 9.68 12.20
N LEU A 22 -9.91 8.96 12.02
CA LEU A 22 -8.57 9.54 12.08
C LEU A 22 -8.33 10.58 10.98
N ARG A 23 -8.70 10.28 9.73
CA ARG A 23 -8.62 11.23 8.62
C ARG A 23 -9.33 12.53 8.95
N ARG A 24 -10.56 12.44 9.45
CA ARG A 24 -11.35 13.62 9.85
C ARG A 24 -10.67 14.38 10.99
N GLY A 25 -10.26 13.66 12.03
CA GLY A 25 -9.60 14.25 13.21
C GLY A 25 -8.34 15.04 12.85
N THR A 26 -7.48 14.51 11.96
CA THR A 26 -6.28 15.24 11.53
C THR A 26 -6.59 16.37 10.56
N ALA A 27 -7.55 16.18 9.64
CA ALA A 27 -7.98 17.20 8.70
C ALA A 27 -8.52 18.44 9.43
N GLU A 28 -9.40 18.24 10.40
CA GLU A 28 -10.01 19.29 11.22
C GLU A 28 -9.06 19.84 12.30
N GLY A 29 -7.92 19.18 12.55
CA GLY A 29 -6.93 19.63 13.54
C GLY A 29 -7.29 19.31 14.98
N LEU A 30 -8.20 18.37 15.19
CA LEU A 30 -8.54 17.83 16.52
C LEU A 30 -7.41 16.96 17.08
N ILE A 31 -6.63 16.34 16.20
CA ILE A 31 -5.50 15.47 16.55
C ILE A 31 -4.32 15.83 15.63
N PRO A 32 -3.09 16.04 16.16
CA PRO A 32 -1.92 16.22 15.30
C PRO A 32 -1.67 14.95 14.49
N GLY A 33 -1.42 15.11 13.19
CA GLY A 33 -1.19 13.96 12.32
C GLY A 33 -1.16 14.32 10.83
N PRO A 34 -0.87 13.32 9.99
CA PRO A 34 -0.74 13.53 8.55
C PRO A 34 -2.11 13.76 7.90
N ARG A 35 -2.10 14.22 6.66
CA ARG A 35 -3.21 13.98 5.74
C ARG A 35 -3.32 12.48 5.48
N ILE A 36 -4.53 11.94 5.57
CA ILE A 36 -4.79 10.51 5.37
C ILE A 36 -5.71 10.35 4.16
N ILE A 37 -5.30 9.54 3.19
CA ILE A 37 -6.12 9.04 2.09
C ILE A 37 -6.56 7.63 2.50
N ALA A 38 -7.84 7.46 2.83
CA ALA A 38 -8.33 6.27 3.53
C ALA A 38 -8.94 5.25 2.58
N ALA A 39 -8.51 3.99 2.70
CA ALA A 39 -9.13 2.89 1.98
C ALA A 39 -10.32 2.30 2.75
N GLY A 40 -10.20 2.25 4.08
CA GLY A 40 -11.15 1.52 4.92
C GLY A 40 -11.00 0.01 4.74
N VAL A 41 -12.12 -0.71 4.71
CA VAL A 41 -12.10 -2.18 4.63
C VAL A 41 -11.68 -2.65 3.23
N PRO A 42 -10.67 -3.53 3.11
CA PRO A 42 -10.27 -4.07 1.80
C PRO A 42 -11.31 -5.03 1.23
N LEU A 43 -11.49 -5.00 -0.09
CA LEU A 43 -12.31 -5.99 -0.80
C LEU A 43 -11.50 -7.27 -1.03
N ALA A 44 -12.15 -8.40 -0.78
CA ALA A 44 -11.56 -9.73 -0.96
C ALA A 44 -12.54 -10.70 -1.65
N ILE A 45 -12.02 -11.78 -2.21
CA ILE A 45 -12.88 -12.94 -2.50
C ILE A 45 -13.26 -13.62 -1.19
N ILE A 46 -14.32 -14.42 -1.19
CA ILE A 46 -14.65 -15.31 -0.06
C ILE A 46 -13.47 -16.24 0.21
N GLY A 47 -13.01 -16.28 1.46
CA GLY A 47 -11.80 -16.98 1.91
C GLY A 47 -10.49 -16.35 1.43
N GLY A 48 -10.53 -15.12 0.90
CA GLY A 48 -9.42 -14.28 0.40
C GLY A 48 -8.50 -13.73 1.48
N HIS A 49 -7.34 -13.17 1.10
CA HIS A 49 -6.36 -12.65 2.07
C HIS A 49 -6.96 -11.60 3.01
N GLY A 50 -7.84 -10.73 2.50
CA GLY A 50 -8.58 -9.74 3.28
C GLY A 50 -9.86 -10.27 3.96
N ASP A 51 -10.11 -11.58 3.92
CA ASP A 51 -11.28 -12.22 4.54
C ASP A 51 -10.92 -13.02 5.80
N VAL A 52 -11.88 -13.09 6.71
CA VAL A 52 -11.81 -13.98 7.87
C VAL A 52 -12.05 -15.41 7.41
N SER A 53 -11.11 -16.29 7.71
CA SER A 53 -11.14 -17.67 7.21
C SER A 53 -10.56 -18.65 8.21
N GLY A 54 -10.99 -19.91 8.11
CA GLY A 54 -10.49 -21.00 8.94
C GLY A 54 -11.27 -21.24 10.23
N PHE A 55 -12.37 -20.52 10.49
CA PHE A 55 -13.26 -20.79 11.61
C PHE A 55 -14.53 -21.54 11.18
N ARG A 56 -15.30 -21.98 12.19
CA ARG A 56 -16.65 -22.54 11.97
C ARG A 56 -17.58 -21.46 11.36
N PRO A 57 -18.60 -21.86 10.57
CA PRO A 57 -19.46 -20.91 9.86
C PRO A 57 -20.02 -19.79 10.74
N GLU A 58 -20.45 -20.10 11.97
CA GLU A 58 -21.06 -19.13 12.89
C GLU A 58 -20.06 -18.05 13.34
N VAL A 59 -18.77 -18.40 13.43
CA VAL A 59 -17.71 -17.45 13.77
C VAL A 59 -17.34 -16.59 12.57
N ASN A 60 -17.29 -17.18 11.36
CA ASN A 60 -17.05 -16.41 10.14
C ASN A 60 -18.16 -15.37 9.92
N GLU A 61 -19.42 -15.71 10.19
CA GLU A 61 -20.55 -14.79 10.06
C GLU A 61 -20.44 -13.58 11.01
N VAL A 62 -20.03 -13.80 12.26
CA VAL A 62 -19.86 -12.72 13.25
C VAL A 62 -18.68 -11.81 12.93
N LEU A 63 -17.63 -12.37 12.31
CA LEU A 63 -16.40 -11.65 11.98
C LEU A 63 -16.39 -11.12 10.53
N ASP A 64 -17.47 -11.34 9.77
CA ASP A 64 -17.56 -10.85 8.40
C ASP A 64 -17.43 -9.32 8.38
N THR A 65 -16.57 -8.85 7.49
CA THR A 65 -16.35 -7.42 7.30
C THR A 65 -17.42 -6.81 6.39
N GLY A 66 -18.16 -7.65 5.65
CA GLY A 66 -19.13 -7.23 4.65
C GLY A 66 -18.50 -6.80 3.32
N PHE A 67 -17.21 -7.03 3.11
CA PHE A 67 -16.46 -6.62 1.91
C PHE A 67 -15.87 -7.78 1.11
N THR A 68 -16.36 -9.00 1.33
CA THR A 68 -16.16 -10.10 0.39
C THR A 68 -17.09 -9.96 -0.82
N CYS A 69 -16.66 -10.40 -2.01
CA CYS A 69 -17.53 -10.45 -3.18
C CYS A 69 -17.24 -11.65 -4.08
N THR A 70 -18.26 -12.09 -4.83
CA THR A 70 -18.13 -13.05 -5.91
C THR A 70 -18.94 -12.61 -7.14
N GLY A 71 -18.28 -12.64 -8.29
CA GLY A 71 -18.81 -12.12 -9.55
C GLY A 71 -18.71 -10.61 -9.69
N ALA A 72 -18.60 -10.17 -10.94
CA ALA A 72 -18.39 -8.77 -11.32
C ALA A 72 -19.41 -7.79 -10.71
N VAL A 73 -20.70 -8.18 -10.69
CA VAL A 73 -21.79 -7.33 -10.19
C VAL A 73 -21.67 -7.08 -8.69
N GLU A 74 -21.38 -8.13 -7.91
CA GLU A 74 -21.23 -7.97 -6.46
C GLU A 74 -19.98 -7.16 -6.13
N CYS A 75 -18.87 -7.40 -6.84
CA CYS A 75 -17.65 -6.63 -6.62
C CYS A 75 -17.82 -5.14 -6.96
N ALA A 76 -18.53 -4.81 -8.05
CA ALA A 76 -18.92 -3.43 -8.34
C ALA A 76 -19.83 -2.83 -7.24
N ALA A 77 -20.76 -3.62 -6.67
CA ALA A 77 -21.60 -3.17 -5.57
C ALA A 77 -20.78 -2.90 -4.29
N LYS A 78 -19.77 -3.71 -3.98
CA LYS A 78 -18.86 -3.46 -2.85
C LYS A 78 -18.00 -2.22 -3.05
N VAL A 79 -17.58 -1.91 -4.27
CA VAL A 79 -16.90 -0.63 -4.57
C VAL A 79 -17.81 0.57 -4.26
N ARG A 80 -19.08 0.52 -4.67
CA ARG A 80 -20.06 1.56 -4.35
C ARG A 80 -20.30 1.68 -2.85
N LEU A 81 -20.35 0.56 -2.13
CA LEU A 81 -20.48 0.56 -0.68
C LEU A 81 -19.25 1.18 0.01
N ALA A 82 -18.03 0.85 -0.44
CA ALA A 82 -16.81 1.49 0.06
C ALA A 82 -16.85 3.02 -0.18
N SER A 83 -17.24 3.44 -1.38
CA SER A 83 -17.43 4.85 -1.70
C SER A 83 -18.50 5.52 -0.82
N GLN A 84 -19.64 4.87 -0.60
CA GLN A 84 -20.69 5.36 0.30
C GLN A 84 -20.17 5.54 1.73
N ASN A 85 -19.32 4.62 2.19
CA ASN A 85 -18.72 4.66 3.53
C ASN A 85 -17.59 5.71 3.64
N GLY A 86 -17.19 6.32 2.52
CA GLY A 86 -16.26 7.45 2.49
C GLY A 86 -14.81 7.09 2.15
N SER A 87 -14.57 5.94 1.50
CA SER A 87 -13.24 5.59 0.96
C SER A 87 -12.77 6.60 -0.09
N ASP A 88 -11.52 7.05 0.04
CA ASP A 88 -10.83 7.90 -0.94
C ASP A 88 -10.11 7.07 -2.03
N VAL A 89 -9.87 5.79 -1.74
CA VAL A 89 -9.21 4.81 -2.60
C VAL A 89 -9.78 3.43 -2.32
N ILE A 90 -9.87 2.57 -3.32
CA ILE A 90 -10.31 1.19 -3.14
C ILE A 90 -9.09 0.30 -2.92
N LYS A 91 -9.11 -0.55 -1.88
CA LYS A 91 -8.12 -1.61 -1.68
C LYS A 91 -8.71 -2.95 -2.05
N ILE A 92 -7.96 -3.77 -2.78
CA ILE A 92 -8.29 -5.18 -3.01
C ILE A 92 -7.15 -6.11 -2.62
N THR A 93 -7.46 -7.37 -2.31
CA THR A 93 -6.46 -8.43 -2.20
C THR A 93 -6.48 -9.36 -3.42
N ALA A 94 -5.76 -8.97 -4.47
CA ALA A 94 -5.71 -9.65 -5.77
C ALA A 94 -4.84 -10.93 -5.77
N THR A 95 -4.19 -11.25 -4.66
CA THR A 95 -3.57 -12.57 -4.43
C THR A 95 -3.77 -13.04 -2.99
N GLY A 96 -3.36 -14.28 -2.72
CA GLY A 96 -3.07 -14.71 -1.36
C GLY A 96 -1.92 -13.90 -0.76
N GLY A 97 -1.86 -13.85 0.58
CA GLY A 97 -0.88 -13.05 1.32
C GLY A 97 -0.09 -13.82 2.37
N VAL A 98 0.95 -13.19 2.90
CA VAL A 98 1.89 -13.81 3.85
C VAL A 98 1.26 -13.98 5.25
N LEU A 99 0.65 -12.93 5.80
CA LEU A 99 0.19 -12.92 7.20
C LEU A 99 -1.18 -13.58 7.44
N SER A 100 -1.95 -13.89 6.39
CA SER A 100 -3.22 -14.60 6.55
C SER A 100 -3.01 -16.08 6.90
N GLN A 101 -3.98 -16.71 7.57
CA GLN A 101 -3.90 -18.13 7.94
C GLN A 101 -4.14 -19.11 6.77
N GLN A 102 -4.37 -18.59 5.56
CA GLN A 102 -4.56 -19.40 4.35
C GLN A 102 -3.28 -20.14 3.93
N GLY A 103 -3.41 -21.44 3.69
CA GLY A 103 -2.35 -22.31 3.18
C GLY A 103 -2.27 -22.42 1.65
N ARG A 104 -3.17 -21.76 0.89
CA ARG A 104 -3.26 -21.87 -0.58
C ARG A 104 -2.21 -21.05 -1.37
N GLY A 105 -1.17 -20.56 -0.70
CA GLY A 105 -0.07 -19.81 -1.31
C GLY A 105 -0.40 -18.37 -1.68
N LEU A 106 0.36 -17.83 -2.64
CA LEU A 106 0.38 -16.42 -3.03
C LEU A 106 -0.15 -16.20 -4.47
N GLY A 107 -0.99 -17.12 -4.95
CA GLY A 107 -1.58 -17.10 -6.29
C GLY A 107 -2.70 -16.06 -6.46
N ALA A 108 -3.14 -15.88 -7.72
CA ALA A 108 -4.17 -14.92 -8.09
C ALA A 108 -5.50 -15.15 -7.37
N HIS A 109 -6.08 -14.07 -6.88
CA HIS A 109 -7.45 -13.93 -6.41
C HIS A 109 -8.20 -13.00 -7.38
N PHE A 110 -9.52 -13.15 -7.40
CA PHE A 110 -10.41 -12.56 -8.40
C PHE A 110 -10.16 -13.09 -9.83
N THR A 111 -11.23 -13.15 -10.59
CA THR A 111 -11.24 -13.30 -12.03
C THR A 111 -10.97 -11.96 -12.71
N SER A 112 -10.58 -11.98 -13.99
CA SER A 112 -10.39 -10.74 -14.75
C SER A 112 -11.65 -9.89 -14.79
N ALA A 113 -12.84 -10.52 -14.90
CA ALA A 113 -14.12 -9.80 -14.93
C ALA A 113 -14.42 -9.11 -13.59
N GLU A 114 -14.09 -9.74 -12.46
CA GLU A 114 -14.23 -9.11 -11.14
C GLU A 114 -13.29 -7.91 -10.97
N MET A 115 -12.00 -8.06 -11.33
CA MET A 115 -11.04 -6.95 -11.24
C MET A 115 -11.38 -5.78 -12.17
N GLN A 116 -11.83 -6.07 -13.39
CA GLN A 116 -12.27 -5.05 -14.33
C GLN A 116 -13.49 -4.30 -13.80
N ALA A 117 -14.49 -5.00 -13.27
CA ALA A 117 -15.67 -4.37 -12.68
C ALA A 117 -15.32 -3.50 -11.46
N ILE A 118 -14.33 -3.92 -10.66
CA ILE A 118 -13.82 -3.12 -9.54
C ILE A 118 -13.18 -1.82 -10.06
N ALA A 119 -12.23 -1.93 -11.01
CA ALA A 119 -11.50 -0.79 -11.55
C ALA A 119 -12.44 0.20 -12.26
N GLU A 120 -13.27 -0.27 -13.17
CA GLU A 120 -14.22 0.57 -13.91
C GLU A 120 -15.20 1.28 -12.97
N THR A 121 -15.73 0.58 -11.96
CA THR A 121 -16.64 1.20 -10.99
C THR A 121 -15.92 2.25 -10.16
N ALA A 122 -14.72 1.96 -9.66
CA ALA A 122 -13.95 2.90 -8.85
C ALA A 122 -13.60 4.15 -9.65
N HIS A 123 -13.06 3.99 -10.86
CA HIS A 123 -12.70 5.11 -11.73
C HIS A 123 -13.92 5.94 -12.15
N SER A 124 -15.09 5.31 -12.37
CA SER A 124 -16.34 6.05 -12.65
C SER A 124 -16.79 6.96 -11.49
N LEU A 125 -16.35 6.65 -10.27
CA LEU A 125 -16.59 7.44 -9.07
C LEU A 125 -15.44 8.42 -8.76
N GLY A 126 -14.42 8.49 -9.61
CA GLY A 126 -13.22 9.30 -9.40
C GLY A 126 -12.25 8.72 -8.35
N LEU A 127 -12.41 7.44 -7.99
CA LEU A 127 -11.56 6.76 -7.01
C LEU A 127 -10.49 5.93 -7.72
N LYS A 128 -9.29 5.88 -7.15
CA LYS A 128 -8.23 4.96 -7.58
C LYS A 128 -8.36 3.59 -6.91
N VAL A 129 -7.65 2.59 -7.43
CA VAL A 129 -7.59 1.24 -6.87
C VAL A 129 -6.16 0.79 -6.61
N MET A 130 -5.90 0.26 -5.43
CA MET A 130 -4.66 -0.43 -5.10
C MET A 130 -4.92 -1.91 -4.83
N ALA A 131 -4.01 -2.78 -5.28
CA ALA A 131 -4.10 -4.21 -5.07
C ALA A 131 -2.91 -4.75 -4.28
N HIS A 132 -3.18 -5.45 -3.19
CA HIS A 132 -2.22 -6.40 -2.64
C HIS A 132 -2.03 -7.54 -3.66
N ALA A 133 -0.80 -7.71 -4.17
CA ALA A 133 -0.48 -8.80 -5.08
C ALA A 133 0.97 -9.27 -4.95
N HIS A 134 1.17 -10.56 -4.65
CA HIS A 134 2.50 -11.18 -4.59
C HIS A 134 2.84 -11.96 -5.87
N GLY A 135 1.96 -12.87 -6.32
CA GLY A 135 2.23 -13.74 -7.47
C GLY A 135 2.09 -13.03 -8.83
N ALA A 136 3.04 -13.28 -9.75
CA ALA A 136 3.13 -12.66 -11.08
C ALA A 136 1.79 -12.61 -11.85
N ARG A 137 1.04 -13.71 -11.86
CA ARG A 137 -0.23 -13.80 -12.61
C ARG A 137 -1.31 -12.87 -12.04
N GLY A 138 -1.34 -12.70 -10.72
CA GLY A 138 -2.24 -11.74 -10.07
C GLY A 138 -1.82 -10.30 -10.36
N ILE A 139 -0.51 -10.02 -10.34
CA ILE A 139 0.06 -8.71 -10.69
C ILE A 139 -0.28 -8.33 -12.14
N GLU A 140 -0.04 -9.26 -13.07
CA GLU A 140 -0.34 -9.07 -14.50
C GLU A 140 -1.84 -8.82 -14.71
N ALA A 141 -2.70 -9.65 -14.13
CA ALA A 141 -4.14 -9.54 -14.31
C ALA A 141 -4.72 -8.26 -13.68
N ALA A 142 -4.25 -7.87 -12.50
CA ALA A 142 -4.63 -6.60 -11.87
C ALA A 142 -4.20 -5.40 -12.72
N SER A 143 -2.96 -5.41 -13.23
CA SER A 143 -2.46 -4.33 -14.09
C SER A 143 -3.28 -4.20 -15.38
N ARG A 144 -3.59 -5.34 -16.04
CA ARG A 144 -4.43 -5.37 -17.26
C ARG A 144 -5.87 -4.93 -17.01
N ALA A 145 -6.38 -5.10 -15.78
CA ALA A 145 -7.72 -4.65 -15.40
C ALA A 145 -7.79 -3.14 -15.12
N GLY A 146 -6.65 -2.43 -15.17
CA GLY A 146 -6.59 -0.99 -14.90
C GLY A 146 -6.40 -0.62 -13.42
N ILE A 147 -5.92 -1.55 -12.59
CA ILE A 147 -5.58 -1.22 -11.20
C ILE A 147 -4.39 -0.25 -11.17
N ASP A 148 -4.51 0.81 -10.37
CA ASP A 148 -3.54 1.93 -10.35
C ASP A 148 -2.21 1.56 -9.68
N THR A 149 -2.25 0.84 -8.56
CA THR A 149 -1.02 0.41 -7.85
C THR A 149 -1.03 -1.04 -7.42
N ILE A 150 0.15 -1.65 -7.46
CA ILE A 150 0.42 -2.99 -6.93
C ILE A 150 1.25 -2.83 -5.65
N GLU A 151 0.69 -3.28 -4.54
CA GLU A 151 1.41 -3.38 -3.27
C GLU A 151 2.17 -4.71 -3.22
N HIS A 152 3.38 -4.66 -2.67
CA HIS A 152 4.34 -5.76 -2.55
C HIS A 152 4.98 -6.17 -3.87
N GLY A 153 4.23 -6.74 -4.83
CA GLY A 153 4.78 -7.15 -6.14
C GLY A 153 5.89 -8.21 -6.07
N THR A 154 5.92 -9.04 -5.02
CA THR A 154 7.09 -9.86 -4.64
C THR A 154 7.62 -10.76 -5.74
N TYR A 155 6.76 -11.48 -6.45
CA TYR A 155 7.16 -12.41 -7.51
C TYR A 155 6.92 -11.83 -8.90
N LEU A 156 7.02 -10.50 -9.05
CA LEU A 156 6.97 -9.84 -10.36
C LEU A 156 7.93 -10.53 -11.35
N ASP A 157 7.42 -10.82 -12.55
CA ASP A 157 8.21 -11.26 -13.69
C ASP A 157 8.14 -10.23 -14.84
N GLU A 158 8.87 -10.47 -15.92
CA GLU A 158 8.95 -9.53 -17.04
C GLU A 158 7.59 -9.32 -17.72
N ALA A 159 6.72 -10.34 -17.75
CA ALA A 159 5.39 -10.26 -18.35
C ALA A 159 4.47 -9.36 -17.52
N ALA A 160 4.47 -9.54 -16.20
CA ALA A 160 3.76 -8.68 -15.28
C ALA A 160 4.33 -7.25 -15.30
N ALA A 161 5.65 -7.07 -15.35
CA ALA A 161 6.29 -5.75 -15.44
C ALA A 161 5.94 -5.02 -16.74
N ARG A 162 5.86 -5.74 -17.86
CA ARG A 162 5.36 -5.21 -19.13
C ARG A 162 3.91 -4.76 -19.00
N ALA A 163 3.04 -5.58 -18.43
CA ALA A 163 1.64 -5.21 -18.22
C ALA A 163 1.51 -3.96 -17.32
N MET A 164 2.30 -3.85 -16.26
CA MET A 164 2.33 -2.66 -15.40
C MET A 164 2.70 -1.41 -16.19
N ARG A 165 3.76 -1.46 -17.00
CA ARG A 165 4.18 -0.31 -17.83
C ARG A 165 3.14 0.08 -18.87
N GLU A 166 2.57 -0.90 -19.58
CA GLU A 166 1.58 -0.67 -20.63
C GLU A 166 0.29 -0.02 -20.08
N ASN A 167 -0.07 -0.32 -18.83
CA ASN A 167 -1.29 0.18 -18.18
C ASN A 167 -1.03 1.32 -17.18
N GLY A 168 0.23 1.77 -17.04
CA GLY A 168 0.59 2.85 -16.11
C GLY A 168 0.50 2.47 -14.63
N THR A 169 0.45 1.19 -14.30
CA THR A 169 0.38 0.67 -12.92
C THR A 169 1.71 0.88 -12.20
N VAL A 170 1.65 1.40 -10.97
CA VAL A 170 2.82 1.73 -10.14
C VAL A 170 3.07 0.64 -9.09
N LEU A 171 4.32 0.26 -8.88
CA LEU A 171 4.73 -0.62 -7.78
C LEU A 171 4.89 0.17 -6.48
N VAL A 172 4.34 -0.34 -5.39
CA VAL A 172 4.60 0.08 -4.01
C VAL A 172 5.23 -1.10 -3.27
N PRO A 173 6.55 -1.12 -3.04
CA PRO A 173 7.28 -2.36 -2.76
C PRO A 173 7.18 -2.82 -1.30
N THR A 174 7.00 -1.92 -0.33
CA THR A 174 6.83 -2.26 1.10
C THR A 174 7.97 -3.14 1.65
N LEU A 175 9.22 -2.82 1.33
CA LEU A 175 10.40 -3.60 1.69
C LEU A 175 10.54 -3.77 3.20
N LEU A 176 10.21 -2.72 3.96
CA LEU A 176 10.34 -2.69 5.40
C LEU A 176 9.38 -3.66 6.10
N ALA A 177 8.22 -3.98 5.50
CA ALA A 177 7.35 -5.03 6.02
C ALA A 177 7.97 -6.42 5.90
N PHE A 178 8.71 -6.73 4.82
CA PHE A 178 9.45 -7.99 4.71
C PHE A 178 10.56 -8.10 5.77
N GLN A 179 11.24 -6.99 6.05
CA GLN A 179 12.21 -6.93 7.14
C GLN A 179 11.51 -7.14 8.50
N GLY A 180 10.41 -6.43 8.77
CA GLY A 180 9.68 -6.52 10.04
C GLY A 180 9.12 -7.92 10.32
N VAL A 181 8.58 -8.62 9.32
CA VAL A 181 8.16 -10.02 9.52
C VAL A 181 9.34 -10.95 9.78
N SER A 182 10.49 -10.69 9.17
CA SER A 182 11.70 -11.49 9.35
C SER A 182 12.33 -11.27 10.74
N GLU A 183 12.30 -10.04 11.26
CA GLU A 183 12.79 -9.69 12.62
C GLU A 183 12.08 -10.49 13.73
N ARG A 184 10.83 -10.89 13.51
CA ARG A 184 9.98 -11.60 14.48
C ARG A 184 9.88 -13.12 14.22
N LEU A 185 10.50 -13.62 13.15
CA LEU A 185 10.43 -15.03 12.75
C LEU A 185 11.09 -15.94 13.81
N GLY A 186 10.42 -17.01 14.24
CA GLY A 186 10.93 -17.93 15.26
C GLY A 186 10.82 -17.42 16.70
N GLN A 187 10.18 -16.25 16.93
CA GLN A 187 9.96 -15.69 18.27
C GLN A 187 8.58 -16.04 18.86
N GLY A 188 7.86 -17.00 18.26
CA GLY A 188 6.51 -17.39 18.70
C GLY A 188 5.39 -16.41 18.35
N VAL A 189 5.67 -15.40 17.52
CA VAL A 189 4.68 -14.41 17.07
C VAL A 189 3.76 -14.97 15.98
N TYR A 190 4.27 -15.85 15.12
CA TYR A 190 3.56 -16.35 13.94
C TYR A 190 3.19 -17.82 14.07
N THR A 191 2.09 -18.21 13.43
CA THR A 191 1.73 -19.63 13.26
C THR A 191 2.69 -20.31 12.27
N PRO A 192 2.84 -21.65 12.31
CA PRO A 192 3.71 -22.37 11.37
C PRO A 192 3.38 -22.11 9.89
N VAL A 193 2.10 -21.91 9.56
CA VAL A 193 1.64 -21.58 8.20
C VAL A 193 2.17 -20.22 7.75
N VAL A 194 2.16 -19.23 8.64
CA VAL A 194 2.69 -17.90 8.36
C VAL A 194 4.22 -17.92 8.30
N GLU A 195 4.89 -18.61 9.23
CA GLU A 195 6.35 -18.74 9.19
C GLU A 195 6.85 -19.37 7.88
N ALA A 196 6.17 -20.41 7.39
CA ALA A 196 6.52 -21.04 6.12
C ALA A 196 6.45 -20.05 4.95
N LYS A 197 5.44 -19.18 4.92
CA LYS A 197 5.30 -18.15 3.89
C LYS A 197 6.34 -17.03 4.04
N ILE A 198 6.67 -16.61 5.26
CA ILE A 198 7.74 -15.63 5.50
C ILE A 198 9.07 -16.16 4.94
N ARG A 199 9.41 -17.43 5.23
CA ARG A 199 10.62 -18.08 4.71
C ARG A 199 10.59 -18.20 3.18
N ALA A 200 9.42 -18.45 2.59
CA ALA A 200 9.28 -18.57 1.14
C ALA A 200 9.52 -17.24 0.38
N VAL A 201 9.21 -16.10 1.00
CA VAL A 201 9.37 -14.78 0.36
C VAL A 201 10.72 -14.12 0.63
N SER A 202 11.47 -14.54 1.66
CA SER A 202 12.61 -13.78 2.20
C SER A 202 13.73 -13.49 1.19
N GLU A 203 14.13 -14.47 0.38
CA GLU A 203 15.19 -14.25 -0.61
C GLU A 203 14.72 -13.39 -1.78
N THR A 204 13.46 -13.54 -2.19
CA THR A 204 12.89 -12.72 -3.25
C THR A 204 12.70 -11.27 -2.80
N ALA A 205 12.30 -11.06 -1.54
CA ALA A 205 12.12 -9.74 -0.94
C ALA A 205 13.37 -8.84 -1.04
N LYS A 206 14.56 -9.44 -1.09
CA LYS A 206 15.85 -8.72 -1.19
C LYS A 206 16.13 -8.11 -2.56
N VAL A 207 15.44 -8.56 -3.62
CA VAL A 207 15.84 -8.24 -5.01
C VAL A 207 14.70 -7.84 -5.95
N PHE A 208 13.44 -8.09 -5.58
CA PHE A 208 12.34 -7.96 -6.56
C PHE A 208 12.10 -6.51 -7.02
N MET A 209 12.31 -5.51 -6.16
CA MET A 209 12.09 -4.12 -6.54
C MET A 209 13.19 -3.65 -7.49
N GLY A 210 14.43 -4.11 -7.29
CA GLY A 210 15.53 -3.88 -8.24
C GLY A 210 15.22 -4.43 -9.63
N LYS A 211 14.61 -5.63 -9.73
CA LYS A 211 14.12 -6.17 -11.02
C LYS A 211 13.04 -5.30 -11.64
N ALA A 212 12.08 -4.82 -10.82
CA ALA A 212 11.04 -3.92 -11.30
C ALA A 212 11.63 -2.62 -11.86
N LEU A 213 12.64 -2.07 -11.18
CA LEU A 213 13.38 -0.89 -11.61
C LEU A 213 14.14 -1.13 -12.93
N GLU A 214 14.86 -2.24 -13.05
CA GLU A 214 15.55 -2.65 -14.29
C GLU A 214 14.58 -2.81 -15.47
N TRP A 215 13.39 -3.34 -15.21
CA TRP A 215 12.32 -3.46 -16.19
C TRP A 215 11.55 -2.16 -16.42
N GLY A 216 11.90 -1.06 -15.75
CA GLY A 216 11.31 0.26 -15.97
C GLY A 216 9.88 0.42 -15.44
N VAL A 217 9.49 -0.37 -14.44
CA VAL A 217 8.21 -0.20 -13.74
C VAL A 217 8.29 1.07 -12.88
N PRO A 218 7.30 1.99 -12.94
CA PRO A 218 7.25 3.12 -12.04
C PRO A 218 7.08 2.65 -10.58
N ILE A 219 7.81 3.27 -9.65
CA ILE A 219 7.80 2.87 -8.23
C ILE A 219 7.50 4.08 -7.35
N ALA A 220 6.57 3.91 -6.42
CA ALA A 220 6.26 4.88 -5.37
C ALA A 220 6.62 4.32 -3.99
N PHE A 221 6.86 5.22 -3.05
CA PHE A 221 7.18 4.86 -1.68
C PHE A 221 5.96 4.32 -0.94
N GLY A 222 6.16 3.24 -0.19
CA GLY A 222 5.18 2.74 0.76
C GLY A 222 5.78 1.57 1.52
N THR A 223 5.39 1.43 2.79
CA THR A 223 6.15 0.60 3.74
C THR A 223 5.36 -0.56 4.31
N ASP A 224 4.02 -0.47 4.29
CA ASP A 224 3.12 -1.38 5.03
C ASP A 224 3.38 -1.36 6.56
N ALA A 225 3.55 -0.14 7.09
CA ALA A 225 3.66 0.10 8.54
C ALA A 225 2.33 -0.26 9.24
N GLY A 226 2.43 -0.93 10.38
CA GLY A 226 1.37 -1.74 10.97
C GLY A 226 1.78 -3.20 11.07
N VAL A 227 2.57 -3.70 10.10
CA VAL A 227 3.32 -4.96 10.22
C VAL A 227 4.50 -4.80 11.19
N PHE A 228 5.22 -3.67 11.07
CA PHE A 228 6.23 -3.19 12.02
C PHE A 228 5.76 -1.85 12.62
N GLU A 229 6.54 -1.32 13.56
CA GLU A 229 6.18 -0.12 14.32
C GLU A 229 6.05 1.14 13.42
N HIS A 230 4.93 1.86 13.55
CA HIS A 230 4.79 3.17 12.92
C HIS A 230 5.86 4.15 13.42
N GLY A 231 6.39 4.99 12.53
CA GLY A 231 7.49 5.92 12.82
C GLY A 231 8.85 5.45 12.29
N ARG A 232 9.04 4.15 12.07
CA ARG A 232 10.25 3.61 11.39
C ARG A 232 10.21 3.74 9.87
N ASN A 233 9.19 4.42 9.32
CA ASN A 233 8.84 4.43 7.90
C ASN A 233 10.01 4.81 6.98
N ALA A 234 10.83 5.80 7.38
CA ALA A 234 11.95 6.28 6.59
C ALA A 234 13.04 5.22 6.32
N GLY A 235 13.11 4.12 7.11
CA GLY A 235 14.02 3.01 6.85
C GLY A 235 13.78 2.31 5.51
N GLU A 236 12.60 2.47 4.91
CA GLU A 236 12.32 2.02 3.54
C GLU A 236 13.26 2.68 2.52
N PHE A 237 13.69 3.94 2.73
CA PHE A 237 14.62 4.63 1.82
C PHE A 237 15.95 3.87 1.68
N ALA A 238 16.52 3.41 2.80
CA ALA A 238 17.75 2.63 2.80
C ALA A 238 17.57 1.31 2.03
N LEU A 239 16.44 0.64 2.21
CA LEU A 239 16.11 -0.60 1.49
C LEU A 239 15.90 -0.34 0.00
N MET A 240 15.28 0.78 -0.37
CA MET A 240 15.08 1.14 -1.76
C MET A 240 16.40 1.43 -2.47
N ARG A 241 17.34 2.10 -1.79
CA ARG A 241 18.70 2.26 -2.33
C ARG A 241 19.46 0.95 -2.45
N ALA A 242 19.34 0.08 -1.45
CA ALA A 242 20.00 -1.23 -1.45
C ALA A 242 19.58 -2.09 -2.66
N GLN A 243 18.39 -1.84 -3.23
CA GLN A 243 17.89 -2.48 -4.45
C GLN A 243 18.05 -1.64 -5.72
N GLY A 244 18.86 -0.57 -5.70
CA GLY A 244 19.34 0.10 -6.91
C GLY A 244 18.74 1.48 -7.21
N MET A 245 17.86 2.02 -6.37
CA MET A 245 17.46 3.42 -6.51
C MET A 245 18.58 4.38 -6.08
N SER A 246 18.78 5.45 -6.85
CA SER A 246 19.53 6.62 -6.36
C SER A 246 18.76 7.38 -5.28
N ASP A 247 19.46 8.18 -4.45
CA ASP A 247 18.85 9.03 -3.42
C ASP A 247 17.75 9.94 -3.99
N ARG A 248 18.00 10.54 -5.16
CA ARG A 248 17.02 11.37 -5.86
C ARG A 248 15.76 10.59 -6.27
N GLN A 249 15.92 9.37 -6.79
CA GLN A 249 14.77 8.51 -7.15
C GLN A 249 13.98 8.10 -5.91
N ALA A 250 14.68 7.72 -4.84
CA ALA A 250 14.07 7.35 -3.57
C ALA A 250 13.27 8.53 -2.98
N LEU A 251 13.84 9.73 -2.89
CA LEU A 251 13.12 10.93 -2.45
C LEU A 251 11.93 11.28 -3.36
N ALA A 252 12.10 11.19 -4.68
CA ALA A 252 11.01 11.45 -5.63
C ALA A 252 9.87 10.43 -5.48
N SER A 253 10.18 9.17 -5.15
CA SER A 253 9.19 8.10 -4.94
C SER A 253 8.24 8.42 -3.77
N ALA A 254 8.72 9.14 -2.76
CA ALA A 254 7.97 9.54 -1.55
C ALA A 254 7.35 10.95 -1.64
N THR A 255 7.64 11.71 -2.70
CA THR A 255 7.17 13.09 -2.87
C THR A 255 6.33 13.20 -4.14
N THR A 256 6.94 13.54 -5.27
CA THR A 256 6.24 13.79 -6.54
C THR A 256 5.56 12.55 -7.10
N MET A 257 6.17 11.36 -7.00
CA MET A 257 5.53 10.12 -7.45
C MET A 257 4.39 9.71 -6.52
N ALA A 258 4.57 9.85 -5.20
CA ALA A 258 3.51 9.60 -4.24
C ALA A 258 2.32 10.53 -4.50
N ALA A 259 2.55 11.82 -4.72
CA ALA A 259 1.50 12.77 -5.08
C ALA A 259 0.71 12.34 -6.34
N ARG A 260 1.42 11.90 -7.40
CA ARG A 260 0.79 11.36 -8.62
C ARG A 260 -0.01 10.08 -8.35
N VAL A 261 0.53 9.16 -7.55
CA VAL A 261 -0.20 7.94 -7.15
C VAL A 261 -1.49 8.30 -6.43
N LEU A 262 -1.49 9.32 -5.58
CA LEU A 262 -2.68 9.79 -4.86
C LEU A 262 -3.63 10.64 -5.72
N GLY A 263 -3.22 11.07 -6.92
CA GLY A 263 -3.99 12.02 -7.73
C GLY A 263 -4.01 13.44 -7.15
N MET A 264 -2.90 13.83 -6.52
CA MET A 264 -2.73 15.10 -5.80
C MET A 264 -1.47 15.85 -6.25
N GLU A 265 -0.97 15.58 -7.45
CA GLU A 265 0.25 16.19 -8.01
C GLU A 265 0.18 17.72 -8.19
N ASP A 266 -1.03 18.28 -8.17
CA ASP A 266 -1.29 19.73 -8.22
C ASP A 266 -1.51 20.35 -6.82
N GLU A 267 -1.53 19.55 -5.75
CA GLU A 267 -1.74 20.02 -4.37
C GLU A 267 -0.52 19.76 -3.46
N ILE A 268 0.15 18.61 -3.60
CA ILE A 268 1.25 18.17 -2.72
C ILE A 268 2.47 17.65 -3.51
N GLY A 269 3.55 17.34 -2.77
CA GLY A 269 4.75 16.69 -3.31
C GLY A 269 5.77 17.65 -3.92
N ARG A 270 5.53 18.97 -3.88
CA ARG A 270 6.47 20.01 -4.30
C ARG A 270 6.41 21.22 -3.35
N LEU A 271 7.57 21.86 -3.15
CA LEU A 271 7.66 23.17 -2.53
C LEU A 271 7.58 24.24 -3.62
N ALA A 272 6.36 24.72 -3.89
CA ALA A 272 6.10 25.73 -4.92
C ALA A 272 4.86 26.57 -4.57
N PRO A 273 4.73 27.82 -5.09
CA PRO A 273 3.52 28.61 -4.91
C PRO A 273 2.27 27.85 -5.38
N GLY A 274 1.20 27.90 -4.60
CA GLY A 274 -0.07 27.21 -4.87
C GLY A 274 -0.17 25.80 -4.28
N TYR A 275 0.94 25.20 -3.85
CA TYR A 275 0.95 23.90 -3.18
C TYR A 275 0.65 24.02 -1.68
N SER A 276 0.14 22.94 -1.10
CA SER A 276 -0.08 22.79 0.33
C SER A 276 1.23 22.94 1.11
N ALA A 277 1.16 23.62 2.26
CA ALA A 277 2.30 23.83 3.14
C ALA A 277 2.60 22.56 3.97
N ASP A 278 3.06 21.52 3.28
CA ASP A 278 3.54 20.26 3.85
C ASP A 278 5.07 20.24 3.74
N ILE A 279 5.77 20.54 4.83
CA ILE A 279 7.22 20.82 4.84
C ILE A 279 7.90 20.03 5.94
N ILE A 280 9.07 19.48 5.65
CA ILE A 280 9.97 18.89 6.65
C ILE A 280 11.33 19.59 6.60
N ALA A 281 12.08 19.55 7.71
CA ALA A 281 13.49 19.90 7.73
C ALA A 281 14.31 18.78 8.36
N VAL A 282 15.52 18.57 7.83
CA VAL A 282 16.47 17.53 8.24
C VAL A 282 17.87 18.14 8.25
N ASP A 283 18.72 17.70 9.18
CA ASP A 283 20.15 18.00 9.16
C ASP A 283 20.88 17.11 8.12
N GLY A 284 21.05 17.64 6.91
CA GLY A 284 21.75 16.97 5.81
C GLY A 284 21.11 17.19 4.44
N ASN A 285 21.75 16.65 3.39
CA ASN A 285 21.25 16.74 2.03
C ASN A 285 20.65 15.40 1.56
N PRO A 286 19.31 15.24 1.49
CA PRO A 286 18.67 14.00 1.07
C PRO A 286 18.85 13.66 -0.41
N LEU A 287 19.45 14.55 -1.22
CA LEU A 287 19.85 14.26 -2.60
C LEU A 287 21.22 13.57 -2.70
N GLU A 288 22.02 13.61 -1.63
CA GLU A 288 23.32 12.95 -1.52
C GLU A 288 23.25 11.73 -0.59
N ASP A 289 22.42 11.78 0.45
CA ASP A 289 22.12 10.65 1.32
C ASP A 289 20.66 10.71 1.80
N VAL A 290 19.76 9.96 1.17
CA VAL A 290 18.34 9.98 1.52
C VAL A 290 18.06 9.40 2.92
N THR A 291 19.03 8.71 3.55
CA THR A 291 18.86 8.14 4.91
C THR A 291 18.81 9.21 6.00
N VAL A 292 19.22 10.45 5.72
CA VAL A 292 19.03 11.59 6.64
C VAL A 292 17.54 11.83 6.97
N LEU A 293 16.62 11.37 6.10
CA LEU A 293 15.17 11.43 6.34
C LEU A 293 14.70 10.51 7.48
N GLU A 294 15.55 9.65 8.03
CA GLU A 294 15.27 8.89 9.26
C GLU A 294 15.29 9.78 10.51
N ASN A 295 15.94 10.95 10.45
CA ASN A 295 16.05 11.90 11.54
C ASN A 295 15.50 13.27 11.10
N VAL A 296 14.20 13.47 11.31
CA VAL A 296 13.50 14.71 10.93
C VAL A 296 13.36 15.64 12.13
N ASP A 297 13.84 16.87 11.97
CA ASP A 297 13.91 17.87 13.05
C ASP A 297 12.67 18.78 13.10
N PHE A 298 12.00 18.95 11.96
CA PHE A 298 10.83 19.80 11.83
C PHE A 298 9.81 19.18 10.90
N VAL A 299 8.53 19.26 11.28
CA VAL A 299 7.41 18.81 10.45
C VAL A 299 6.28 19.83 10.51
N MET A 300 5.77 20.19 9.33
CA MET A 300 4.56 20.96 9.14
C MET A 300 3.63 20.23 8.19
N VAL A 301 2.36 20.10 8.58
CA VAL A 301 1.30 19.46 7.79
C VAL A 301 0.20 20.49 7.53
N ARG A 302 -0.09 20.79 6.26
CA ARG A 302 -1.12 21.76 5.85
C ARG A 302 -1.01 23.10 6.60
N GLY A 303 0.21 23.62 6.73
CA GLY A 303 0.49 24.89 7.41
C GLY A 303 0.45 24.83 8.95
N ARG A 304 0.29 23.65 9.55
CA ARG A 304 0.31 23.45 11.01
C ARG A 304 1.58 22.72 11.41
N VAL A 305 2.37 23.32 12.30
CA VAL A 305 3.54 22.66 12.88
C VAL A 305 3.06 21.47 13.71
N ILE A 306 3.74 20.32 13.57
CA ILE A 306 3.47 19.12 14.35
C ILE A 306 4.49 19.07 15.50
N GLU A 307 3.97 19.04 16.72
CA GLU A 307 4.72 18.93 17.98
C GLU A 307 4.50 17.55 18.63
#